data_AF-Q9AYK6-F1
#
_entry.id   AF-Q9AYK6-F1
#
_cell.length_a   1.000
_cell.length_b   1.000
_cell.length_c   1.000
_cell.angle_alpha   90.00
_cell.angle_beta   90.00
_cell.angle_gamma   90.00
#
_symmetry.space_group_name_H-M   'P 1'
#
loop_
_entity.id
_entity.type
_entity.pdbx_description
1 polymer ?
#
loop_
_entity_poly.entity_id
_entity_poly.type
_entity_poly.pdbx_seq_one_letter_code
_entity_poly.pdbx_strand_id
1 'polypeptide(L)'
;MGNNRSKLTDFLRSRPPEFSQTVEPVEADDWLKDVDRKLNLVQCTPVEKTLYASHQLRGPAADWWENYCNAHPEPTNIAWAEFATAFRAAHVPESAIDMKKEEFNKLKQGNNSVNEYLSLFNKLARYAPEEVDTDK
;
A
#
# COMPACT_ATOMS: atom_id res chain seq x y z
N MET A 1 18.30 -24.96 -5.69
CA MET A 1 17.86 -23.80 -6.50
C MET A 1 16.41 -23.90 -7.01
N GLY A 2 15.55 -24.80 -6.50
CA GLY A 2 14.20 -25.03 -7.06
C GLY A 2 13.01 -24.34 -6.37
N ASN A 3 13.21 -23.69 -5.22
CA ASN A 3 12.08 -23.24 -4.38
C ASN A 3 11.50 -21.88 -4.83
N ASN A 4 12.35 -20.93 -5.22
CA ASN A 4 11.94 -19.55 -5.50
C ASN A 4 11.09 -19.42 -6.78
N ARG A 5 11.35 -20.25 -7.80
CA ARG A 5 10.58 -20.21 -9.06
C ARG A 5 9.15 -20.75 -8.87
N SER A 6 8.96 -21.72 -7.97
CA SER A 6 7.64 -22.22 -7.60
C SER A 6 6.85 -21.14 -6.86
N LYS A 7 7.47 -20.52 -5.83
CA LYS A 7 6.84 -19.47 -5.04
C LYS A 7 6.42 -18.25 -5.87
N LEU A 8 7.28 -17.76 -6.75
CA LEU A 8 6.91 -16.65 -7.65
C LEU A 8 5.69 -17.03 -8.52
N THR A 9 5.65 -18.26 -9.03
CA THR A 9 4.53 -18.74 -9.85
C THR A 9 3.23 -18.80 -9.03
N ASP A 10 3.28 -19.29 -7.79
CA ASP A 10 2.13 -19.37 -6.90
C ASP A 10 1.63 -17.97 -6.50
N PHE A 11 2.56 -17.05 -6.22
CA PHE A 11 2.26 -15.65 -5.97
C PHE A 11 1.54 -15.03 -7.17
N LEU A 12 2.07 -15.14 -8.39
CA LEU A 12 1.44 -14.60 -9.60
C LEU A 12 0.08 -15.25 -9.89
N ARG A 13 -0.08 -16.55 -9.60
CA ARG A 13 -1.37 -17.25 -9.74
C ARG A 13 -2.45 -16.69 -8.80
N SER A 14 -2.04 -16.15 -7.64
CA SER A 14 -2.95 -15.46 -6.72
C SER A 14 -3.46 -14.10 -7.24
N ARG A 15 -3.00 -13.67 -8.43
CA ARG A 15 -3.30 -12.38 -9.07
C ARG A 15 -3.05 -11.23 -8.09
N PRO A 16 -1.79 -10.98 -7.71
CA PRO A 16 -1.47 -9.87 -6.84
C PRO A 16 -1.78 -8.55 -7.57
N PRO A 17 -2.24 -7.52 -6.85
CA PRO A 17 -2.49 -6.22 -7.46
C PRO A 17 -1.17 -5.58 -7.91
N GLU A 18 -1.22 -4.82 -8.99
CA GLU A 18 -0.13 -3.95 -9.43
C GLU A 18 -0.28 -2.56 -8.81
N PHE A 19 0.83 -1.85 -8.65
CA PHE A 19 0.82 -0.47 -8.16
C PHE A 19 1.70 0.44 -9.01
N SER A 20 1.20 1.63 -9.32
CA SER A 20 1.94 2.62 -10.11
C SER A 20 2.03 3.98 -9.44
N GLN A 21 0.86 4.53 -9.11
CA GLN A 21 0.70 5.77 -8.35
C GLN A 21 -0.76 5.84 -7.92
N THR A 22 -1.05 6.60 -6.86
CA THR A 22 -2.41 6.90 -6.43
C THR A 22 -2.48 8.32 -5.89
N VAL A 23 -3.67 8.92 -5.99
CA VAL A 23 -4.02 10.19 -5.35
C VAL A 23 -4.62 9.99 -3.95
N GLU A 24 -4.95 8.75 -3.60
CA GLU A 24 -5.50 8.37 -2.30
C GLU A 24 -4.45 7.57 -1.52
N PRO A 25 -3.76 8.17 -0.53
CA PRO A 25 -2.67 7.50 0.20
C PRO A 25 -3.05 6.14 0.82
N VAL A 26 -4.32 5.94 1.21
CA VAL A 26 -4.80 4.66 1.75
C VAL A 26 -4.75 3.52 0.74
N GLU A 27 -4.87 3.80 -0.56
CA GLU A 27 -4.81 2.77 -1.60
C GLU A 27 -3.39 2.20 -1.74
N ALA A 28 -2.36 3.01 -1.50
CA ALA A 28 -0.98 2.55 -1.48
C ALA A 28 -0.73 1.61 -0.29
N ASP A 29 -1.25 1.95 0.90
CA ASP A 29 -1.14 1.05 2.07
C ASP A 29 -1.99 -0.22 1.92
N ASP A 30 -3.17 -0.14 1.29
CA ASP A 30 -3.99 -1.31 0.94
C ASP A 30 -3.25 -2.27 0.01
N TRP A 31 -2.63 -1.72 -1.04
CA TRP A 31 -1.82 -2.51 -1.96
C TRP A 31 -0.72 -3.26 -1.20
N LEU A 32 0.01 -2.56 -0.33
CA LEU A 32 1.09 -3.14 0.46
C LEU A 32 0.59 -4.27 1.38
N LYS A 33 -0.56 -4.07 2.04
CA LYS A 33 -1.21 -5.08 2.89
C LYS A 33 -1.68 -6.31 2.11
N ASP A 34 -2.29 -6.13 0.93
CA ASP A 34 -2.77 -7.25 0.12
C ASP A 34 -1.61 -8.07 -0.44
N VAL A 35 -0.56 -7.40 -0.93
CA VAL A 35 0.67 -8.06 -1.39
C VAL A 35 1.34 -8.83 -0.25
N ASP A 36 1.50 -8.24 0.94
CA ASP A 36 2.09 -8.94 2.09
C ASP A 36 1.29 -10.20 2.46
N ARG A 37 -0.04 -10.08 2.52
CA ARG A 37 -0.93 -11.22 2.81
C ARG A 37 -0.75 -12.35 1.81
N LYS A 38 -0.70 -12.04 0.50
CA LYS A 38 -0.48 -13.05 -0.55
C LYS A 38 0.91 -13.69 -0.45
N LEU A 39 1.94 -12.90 -0.16
CA LEU A 39 3.30 -13.41 -0.01
C LEU A 39 3.49 -14.28 1.24
N ASN A 40 2.77 -13.96 2.33
CA ASN A 40 2.69 -14.78 3.53
C ASN A 40 2.08 -16.15 3.24
N LEU A 41 1.01 -16.22 2.44
CA LEU A 41 0.39 -17.49 2.04
C LEU A 41 1.35 -18.39 1.26
N VAL A 42 2.25 -17.79 0.48
CA VAL A 42 3.28 -18.49 -0.32
C VAL A 42 4.55 -18.78 0.52
N GLN A 43 4.58 -18.37 1.79
CA GLN A 43 5.69 -18.58 2.72
C GLN A 43 7.03 -18.02 2.20
N CYS A 44 6.98 -16.81 1.64
CA CYS A 44 8.17 -16.11 1.16
C CYS A 44 9.05 -15.68 2.35
N THR A 45 10.38 -15.78 2.19
CA THR A 45 11.34 -15.15 3.11
C THR A 45 11.23 -13.62 3.01
N PRO A 46 11.72 -12.85 4.00
CA PRO A 46 11.67 -11.39 3.93
C PRO A 46 12.28 -10.77 2.66
N VAL A 47 13.36 -11.35 2.12
CA VAL A 47 13.98 -10.88 0.88
C VAL A 47 13.19 -11.34 -0.36
N GLU A 48 12.65 -12.57 -0.37
CA GLU A 48 11.75 -13.03 -1.44
C GLU A 48 10.51 -12.14 -1.55
N LYS A 49 9.95 -11.70 -0.41
CA LYS A 49 8.82 -10.78 -0.38
C LYS A 49 9.11 -9.48 -1.12
N THR A 50 10.24 -8.83 -0.78
CA THR A 50 10.68 -7.59 -1.43
C THR A 50 10.83 -7.79 -2.93
N LEU A 51 11.50 -8.87 -3.34
CA LEU A 51 11.73 -9.20 -4.74
C LEU A 51 10.41 -9.40 -5.52
N TYR A 52 9.45 -10.12 -4.94
CA TYR A 52 8.20 -10.41 -5.62
C TYR A 52 7.23 -9.23 -5.63
N ALA A 53 7.21 -8.43 -4.57
CA ALA A 53 6.41 -7.21 -4.50
C ALA A 53 6.92 -6.15 -5.49
N SER A 54 8.25 -5.99 -5.63
CA SER A 54 8.81 -5.04 -6.61
C SER A 54 8.45 -5.40 -8.05
N HIS A 55 8.30 -6.69 -8.36
CA HIS A 55 7.76 -7.14 -9.66
C HIS A 55 6.31 -6.72 -9.93
N GLN A 56 5.56 -6.23 -8.94
CA GLN A 56 4.20 -5.69 -9.10
C GLN A 56 4.17 -4.16 -9.20
N LEU A 57 5.32 -3.48 -9.07
CA LEU A 57 5.42 -2.04 -9.28
C LEU A 57 5.46 -1.71 -10.77
N ARG A 58 4.85 -0.59 -11.17
CA ARG A 58 4.74 -0.12 -12.56
C ARG A 58 4.98 1.38 -12.64
N GLY A 59 5.50 1.88 -13.75
CA GLY A 59 5.65 3.32 -13.98
C GLY A 59 6.38 4.03 -12.82
N PRO A 60 5.83 5.15 -12.28
CA PRO A 60 6.52 5.94 -11.25
C PRO A 60 6.96 5.16 -10.00
N ALA A 61 6.16 4.20 -9.52
CA ALA A 61 6.57 3.39 -8.38
C ALA A 61 7.70 2.40 -8.72
N ALA A 62 7.76 1.91 -9.96
CA ALA A 62 8.90 1.10 -10.41
C ALA A 62 10.17 1.95 -10.51
N ASP A 63 10.07 3.16 -11.06
CA ASP A 63 11.19 4.10 -11.17
C ASP A 63 11.70 4.51 -9.78
N TRP A 64 10.80 4.74 -8.82
CA TRP A 64 11.15 5.00 -7.42
C TRP A 64 11.97 3.84 -6.83
N TRP A 65 11.50 2.60 -7.01
CA TRP A 65 12.16 1.43 -6.45
C TRP A 65 13.54 1.19 -7.08
N GLU A 66 13.67 1.38 -8.39
CA GLU A 66 14.97 1.30 -9.08
C GLU A 66 15.96 2.33 -8.53
N ASN A 67 15.53 3.58 -8.35
CA ASN A 67 16.35 4.63 -7.74
C ASN A 67 16.74 4.30 -6.30
N TYR A 68 15.82 3.74 -5.51
CA TYR A 68 16.10 3.29 -4.15
C TYR A 68 17.19 2.22 -4.14
N CYS A 69 17.07 1.19 -4.99
CA CYS A 69 18.08 0.14 -5.12
C CYS A 69 19.44 0.70 -5.57
N ASN A 70 19.48 1.61 -6.54
CA ASN A 70 20.72 2.21 -7.04
C ASN A 70 21.48 3.00 -5.96
N ALA A 71 20.76 3.57 -4.99
CA ALA A 71 21.34 4.30 -3.87
C ALA A 71 21.63 3.41 -2.64
N HIS A 72 21.14 2.17 -2.61
CA HIS A 72 21.26 1.28 -1.47
C HIS A 72 22.62 0.55 -1.47
N PRO A 73 23.33 0.42 -0.33
CA PRO A 73 24.62 -0.27 -0.27
C PRO A 73 24.54 -1.78 -0.55
N GLU A 74 23.41 -2.41 -0.23
CA GLU A 74 23.16 -3.84 -0.49
C GLU A 74 21.80 -4.05 -1.18
N PRO A 75 21.66 -3.74 -2.49
CA PRO A 75 20.36 -3.73 -3.16
C PRO A 75 19.71 -5.11 -3.30
N THR A 76 20.50 -6.19 -3.21
CA THR A 76 20.02 -7.58 -3.33
C THR A 76 19.55 -8.18 -2.02
N ASN A 77 19.70 -7.47 -0.89
CA ASN A 77 19.42 -8.00 0.45
C ASN A 77 18.42 -7.15 1.25
N ILE A 78 17.64 -6.31 0.57
CA ILE A 78 16.63 -5.46 1.21
C ILE A 78 15.48 -6.33 1.74
N ALA A 79 15.34 -6.40 3.06
CA ALA A 79 14.28 -7.17 3.70
C ALA A 79 12.92 -6.46 3.60
N TRP A 80 11.83 -7.25 3.66
CA TRP A 80 10.46 -6.74 3.57
C TRP A 80 10.16 -5.54 4.47
N ALA A 81 10.64 -5.54 5.71
CA ALA A 81 10.39 -4.46 6.66
C ALA A 81 10.95 -3.11 6.18
N GLU A 82 12.14 -3.13 5.58
CA GLU A 82 12.76 -1.94 5.01
C GLU A 82 11.99 -1.47 3.78
N PHE A 83 11.69 -2.38 2.84
CA PHE A 83 10.86 -2.08 1.66
C PHE A 83 9.54 -1.44 2.07
N ALA A 84 8.80 -2.05 3.00
CA ALA A 84 7.51 -1.56 3.46
C ALA A 84 7.60 -0.19 4.14
N THR A 85 8.70 0.08 4.85
CA THR A 85 8.94 1.39 5.48
C THR A 85 9.24 2.45 4.43
N ALA A 86 10.16 2.16 3.51
CA ALA A 86 10.51 3.06 2.41
C ALA A 86 9.32 3.34 1.49
N PHE A 87 8.54 2.31 1.15
CA PHE A 87 7.33 2.42 0.34
C PHE A 87 6.30 3.36 0.96
N ARG A 88 6.01 3.20 2.27
CA ARG A 88 5.10 4.10 2.97
C ARG A 88 5.60 5.53 3.02
N ALA A 89 6.89 5.73 3.29
CA ALA A 89 7.47 7.07 3.29
C ALA A 89 7.36 7.76 1.92
N ALA A 90 7.48 7.00 0.83
CA ALA A 90 7.41 7.53 -0.53
C ALA A 90 5.98 7.74 -1.05
N HIS A 91 5.05 6.85 -0.70
CA HIS A 91 3.72 6.79 -1.33
C HIS A 91 2.55 7.07 -0.38
N VAL A 92 2.80 7.15 0.93
CA VAL A 92 1.82 7.47 1.97
C VAL A 92 2.31 8.66 2.81
N PRO A 93 2.49 9.85 2.20
CA PRO A 93 3.02 11.00 2.93
C PRO A 93 2.06 11.42 4.05
N GLU A 94 2.60 11.64 5.25
CA GLU A 94 1.86 12.02 6.45
C GLU A 94 1.01 13.28 6.22
N SER A 95 1.55 14.26 5.49
CA SER A 95 0.82 15.48 5.13
C SER A 95 -0.45 15.21 4.31
N ALA A 96 -0.42 14.22 3.40
CA ALA A 96 -1.61 13.85 2.64
C ALA A 96 -2.62 13.11 3.52
N ILE A 97 -2.16 12.30 4.48
CA ILE A 97 -3.03 11.68 5.49
C ILE A 97 -3.70 12.76 6.34
N ASP A 98 -2.95 13.76 6.81
CA ASP A 98 -3.48 14.82 7.65
C ASP A 98 -4.46 15.72 6.89
N MET A 99 -4.18 16.05 5.62
CA MET A 99 -5.14 16.75 4.76
C MET A 99 -6.45 15.98 4.62
N LYS A 100 -6.39 14.64 4.48
CA LYS A 100 -7.58 13.79 4.38
C LYS A 100 -8.33 13.67 5.72
N LYS A 101 -7.63 13.64 6.86
CA LYS A 101 -8.25 13.74 8.18
C LYS A 101 -8.96 15.07 8.39
N GLU A 102 -8.35 16.18 7.96
CA GLU A 102 -9.03 17.47 8.01
C GLU A 102 -10.27 17.52 7.11
N GLU A 103 -10.21 16.92 5.93
CA GLU A 103 -11.35 16.78 5.02
C GLU A 103 -12.48 15.98 5.70
N PHE A 104 -12.15 14.87 6.37
CA PHE A 104 -13.08 14.08 7.16
C PHE A 104 -13.75 14.91 8.27
N ASN A 105 -12.94 15.59 9.09
CA ASN A 105 -13.42 16.41 10.20
C ASN A 105 -14.33 17.56 9.76
N LYS A 106 -14.14 18.07 8.55
CA LYS A 106 -14.96 19.15 7.96
C LYS A 106 -16.15 18.60 7.17
N LEU A 107 -16.27 17.28 6.99
CA LEU A 107 -17.29 16.65 6.17
C LEU A 107 -18.68 16.88 6.77
N LYS A 108 -19.55 17.52 5.98
CA LYS A 108 -20.97 17.71 6.28
C LYS A 108 -21.78 17.23 5.08
N GLN A 109 -22.99 16.71 5.32
CA GLN A 109 -23.86 16.27 4.22
C GLN A 109 -24.15 17.41 3.22
N GLY A 110 -24.48 18.60 3.72
CA GLY A 110 -24.80 19.75 2.86
C GLY A 110 -25.95 19.44 1.90
N ASN A 111 -25.72 19.67 0.60
CA ASN A 111 -26.68 19.39 -0.47
C ASN A 111 -26.53 17.97 -1.06
N ASN A 112 -25.57 17.17 -0.58
CA ASN A 112 -25.40 15.80 -1.06
C ASN A 112 -26.57 14.93 -0.63
N SER A 113 -26.92 13.96 -1.48
CA SER A 113 -27.81 12.87 -1.05
C SER A 113 -27.17 12.08 0.10
N VAL A 114 -28.01 11.39 0.87
CA VAL A 114 -27.53 10.53 1.97
C VAL A 114 -26.52 9.50 1.47
N ASN A 115 -26.74 8.92 0.28
CA ASN A 115 -25.85 7.92 -0.29
C ASN A 115 -24.48 8.50 -0.68
N GLU A 116 -24.45 9.70 -1.28
CA GLU A 116 -23.20 10.37 -1.63
C GLU A 116 -22.40 10.75 -0.38
N TYR A 117 -23.07 11.29 0.64
CA TYR A 117 -22.44 11.59 1.92
C TYR A 117 -21.88 10.34 2.59
N LEU A 118 -22.64 9.25 2.67
CA LEU A 118 -22.18 7.99 3.26
C LEU A 118 -20.98 7.41 2.49
N SER A 119 -20.98 7.51 1.16
CA SER A 119 -19.83 7.08 0.36
C SER A 119 -18.57 7.89 0.68
N LEU A 120 -18.69 9.21 0.82
CA LEU A 120 -17.57 10.09 1.19
C LEU A 120 -17.11 9.86 2.63
N PHE A 121 -18.05 9.70 3.56
CA PHE A 121 -17.78 9.38 4.95
C PHE A 121 -16.98 8.09 5.06
N ASN A 122 -17.46 7.00 4.44
CA ASN A 122 -16.76 5.71 4.48
C ASN A 122 -15.37 5.77 3.84
N LYS A 123 -15.19 6.58 2.79
CA LYS A 123 -13.89 6.79 2.15
C LYS A 123 -12.91 7.51 3.09
N LEU A 124 -13.36 8.61 3.70
CA LEU A 124 -12.53 9.50 4.51
C LEU A 124 -12.30 8.97 5.94
N ALA A 125 -13.25 8.22 6.49
CA ALA A 125 -13.16 7.52 7.77
C ALA A 125 -11.91 6.63 7.89
N ARG A 126 -11.42 6.11 6.74
CA ARG A 126 -10.22 5.28 6.65
C ARG A 126 -8.94 6.01 7.09
N TYR A 127 -8.94 7.35 7.04
CA TYR A 127 -7.82 8.19 7.44
C TYR A 127 -7.86 8.59 8.91
N ALA A 128 -9.01 8.47 9.57
CA ALA A 128 -9.24 8.85 10.95
C ALA A 128 -9.96 7.73 11.74
N PRO A 129 -9.38 6.52 11.84
CA PRO A 129 -10.05 5.38 12.47
C PRO A 129 -10.44 5.62 13.93
N GLU A 130 -9.72 6.51 14.63
CA GLU A 130 -9.99 6.90 16.02
C GLU A 130 -11.14 7.91 16.17
N GLU A 131 -11.54 8.60 15.09
CA GLU A 131 -12.60 9.62 15.10
C GLU A 131 -13.95 9.06 14.61
N VAL A 132 -13.95 7.83 14.08
CA VAL A 132 -15.15 7.07 13.78
C VAL A 132 -15.64 6.45 15.09
N ASP A 133 -16.12 7.29 16.01
CA ASP A 133 -16.77 6.83 17.22
C ASP A 133 -18.02 6.05 16.81
N THR A 134 -17.96 4.73 16.95
CA THR A 134 -19.14 3.88 16.84
C THR A 134 -19.77 3.91 18.22
N ASP A 135 -20.81 4.75 18.36
CA ASP A 135 -21.70 4.75 19.51
C ASP A 135 -21.94 3.30 19.97
N LYS A 136 -21.52 3.00 21.21
CA LYS A 136 -21.83 1.73 21.89
C LYS A 136 -23.25 1.71 22.40
#